data_AF-A0A5K1A769-F1
#
_entry.id   AF-A0A5K1A769-F1
#
_cell.length_a   1.000
_cell.length_b   1.000
_cell.length_c   1.000
_cell.angle_alpha   90.00
_cell.angle_beta   90.00
_cell.angle_gamma   90.00
#
_symmetry.space_group_name_H-M   'P 1'
#
loop_
_entity.id
_entity.type
_entity.pdbx_description
1 polymer ?
#
loop_
_entity_poly.entity_id
_entity_poly.type
_entity_poly.pdbx_seq_one_letter_code
_entity_poly.pdbx_strand_id
1 'polypeptide(L)'
;KRLAFFAGAINSPVRQKLIQEWGNDTEVAVHSGRISSSYADALLQSKFCLHVKGFEVNTARIADAIFHGCVPLLISNHYDLPFADILEWRSFSMIVTTLDIPLLKEVLHEVSPDEYERLQRNVCRVRKHFQWHAEPVDYDAFYMVMYELWLRRSVTRVV
;
A
#
# COMPACT_ATOMS: atom_id res chain seq x y z
N LYS A 1 -12.85 -12.01 -5.97
CA LYS A 1 -11.55 -11.35 -5.73
C LYS A 1 -10.80 -12.12 -4.65
N ARG A 2 -9.48 -12.23 -4.74
CA ARG A 2 -8.61 -12.73 -3.66
C ARG A 2 -8.71 -11.81 -2.44
N LEU A 3 -8.45 -12.34 -1.25
CA LEU A 3 -8.51 -11.56 -0.02
C LEU A 3 -7.35 -10.55 0.03
N ALA A 4 -6.13 -11.02 -0.11
CA ALA A 4 -4.94 -10.18 -0.11
C ALA A 4 -3.93 -10.61 -1.18
N PHE A 5 -3.07 -9.68 -1.60
CA PHE A 5 -2.02 -9.96 -2.56
C PHE A 5 -0.69 -9.27 -2.24
N PHE A 6 0.39 -10.00 -2.47
CA PHE A 6 1.77 -9.50 -2.44
C PHE A 6 2.59 -10.15 -3.55
N ALA A 7 3.42 -9.36 -4.24
CA ALA A 7 4.52 -9.87 -5.02
C ALA A 7 5.75 -8.96 -4.91
N GLY A 8 6.90 -9.54 -4.55
CA GLY A 8 8.12 -8.76 -4.40
C GLY A 8 9.33 -9.57 -3.98
N ALA A 9 10.52 -8.99 -4.15
CA ALA A 9 11.77 -9.62 -3.73
C ALA A 9 11.79 -9.85 -2.21
N ILE A 10 12.30 -11.00 -1.79
CA ILE A 10 12.51 -11.37 -0.38
C ILE A 10 13.80 -10.70 0.10
N ASN A 11 13.72 -9.39 0.31
CA ASN A 11 14.83 -8.55 0.73
C ASN A 11 14.59 -7.97 2.14
N SER A 12 13.86 -8.66 3.00
CA SER A 12 13.75 -8.31 4.42
C SER A 12 13.27 -9.51 5.23
N PRO A 13 13.63 -9.60 6.53
CA PRO A 13 13.14 -10.67 7.41
C PRO A 13 11.60 -10.72 7.46
N VAL A 14 10.94 -9.55 7.39
CA VAL A 14 9.48 -9.46 7.42
C VAL A 14 8.86 -10.07 6.15
N ARG A 15 9.44 -9.83 4.96
CA ARG A 15 8.99 -10.46 3.72
C ARG A 15 9.25 -11.96 3.68
N GLN A 16 10.36 -12.40 4.29
CA GLN A 16 10.65 -13.83 4.44
C GLN A 16 9.59 -14.50 5.32
N LYS A 17 9.26 -13.91 6.47
CA LYS A 17 8.17 -14.39 7.33
C LYS A 17 6.84 -14.43 6.57
N LEU A 18 6.49 -13.36 5.85
CA LEU A 18 5.26 -13.32 5.06
C LEU A 18 5.15 -14.48 4.05
N ILE A 19 6.23 -14.77 3.32
CA ILE A 19 6.28 -15.88 2.35
C ILE A 19 6.21 -17.24 3.05
N GLN A 20 6.87 -17.40 4.19
CA GLN A 20 6.83 -18.64 4.97
C GLN A 20 5.42 -18.95 5.48
N GLU A 21 4.69 -17.93 5.95
CA GLU A 21 3.32 -18.09 6.47
C GLU A 21 2.29 -18.27 5.34
N TRP A 22 2.37 -17.49 4.27
CA TRP A 22 1.28 -17.37 3.28
C TRP A 22 1.64 -17.80 1.85
N GLY A 23 2.86 -18.27 1.59
CA GLY A 23 3.32 -18.62 0.24
C GLY A 23 2.55 -19.75 -0.44
N ASN A 24 1.83 -20.57 0.34
CA ASN A 24 1.01 -21.69 -0.16
C ASN A 24 -0.51 -21.42 -0.05
N ASP A 25 -0.93 -20.23 0.37
CA ASP A 25 -2.34 -19.90 0.55
C ASP A 25 -3.01 -19.40 -0.74
N THR A 26 -4.30 -19.69 -0.92
CA THR A 26 -5.06 -19.36 -2.13
C THR A 26 -5.82 -18.03 -2.03
N GLU A 27 -6.15 -17.58 -0.82
CA GLU A 27 -6.87 -16.33 -0.56
C GLU A 27 -5.92 -15.16 -0.32
N VAL A 28 -4.83 -15.41 0.41
CA VAL A 28 -3.71 -14.49 0.65
C VAL A 28 -2.58 -14.87 -0.30
N ALA A 29 -2.64 -14.36 -1.53
CA ALA A 29 -1.70 -14.73 -2.58
C ALA A 29 -0.36 -13.98 -2.40
N VAL A 30 0.66 -14.67 -1.91
CA VAL A 30 1.99 -14.10 -1.65
C VAL A 30 3.02 -14.77 -2.56
N HIS A 31 3.69 -13.96 -3.38
CA HIS A 31 4.67 -14.44 -4.36
C HIS A 31 6.06 -13.81 -4.13
N SER A 32 7.10 -14.65 -4.23
CA SER A 32 8.49 -14.20 -4.23
C SER A 32 8.89 -13.71 -5.62
N GLY A 33 9.30 -12.45 -5.72
CA GLY A 33 9.78 -11.86 -6.97
C GLY A 33 8.65 -11.49 -7.94
N ARG A 34 8.91 -11.65 -9.24
CA ARG A 34 7.95 -11.36 -10.31
C ARG A 34 7.00 -12.53 -10.47
N ILE A 35 5.72 -12.23 -10.66
CA ILE A 35 4.72 -13.23 -11.04
C ILE A 35 4.74 -13.46 -12.56
N SER A 36 4.38 -14.66 -12.99
CA SER A 36 4.26 -15.02 -14.42
C SER A 36 3.01 -14.42 -15.07
N SER A 37 1.99 -14.14 -14.26
CA SER A 37 0.77 -13.45 -14.68
C SER A 37 0.94 -11.93 -14.68
N SER A 38 -0.05 -11.22 -15.21
CA SER A 38 -0.11 -9.76 -15.17
C SER A 38 -0.19 -9.25 -13.72
N TYR A 39 0.78 -8.41 -13.33
CA TYR A 39 0.78 -7.76 -12.01
C TYR A 39 -0.43 -6.83 -11.84
N ALA A 40 -0.80 -6.09 -12.89
CA ALA A 40 -1.98 -5.23 -12.89
C ALA A 40 -3.26 -6.03 -12.64
N ASP A 41 -3.42 -7.18 -13.30
CA ASP A 41 -4.59 -8.04 -13.10
C ASP A 41 -4.62 -8.64 -11.69
N ALA A 42 -3.45 -8.99 -11.14
CA ALA A 42 -3.35 -9.48 -9.77
C ALA A 42 -3.80 -8.42 -8.75
N LEU A 43 -3.42 -7.15 -8.95
CA LEU A 43 -3.90 -6.02 -8.12
C LEU A 43 -5.42 -5.83 -8.27
N LEU A 44 -5.95 -5.80 -9.50
CA LEU A 44 -7.38 -5.63 -9.78
C LEU A 44 -8.24 -6.73 -9.17
N GLN A 45 -7.73 -7.96 -9.18
CA GLN A 45 -8.41 -9.15 -8.67
C GLN A 45 -8.31 -9.33 -7.16
N SER A 46 -7.66 -8.41 -6.43
CA SER A 46 -7.44 -8.50 -4.98
C SER A 46 -8.24 -7.43 -4.25
N LYS A 47 -8.67 -7.73 -3.02
CA LYS A 47 -9.33 -6.74 -2.13
C LYS A 47 -8.29 -5.85 -1.46
N PHE A 48 -7.32 -6.49 -0.80
CA PHE A 48 -6.23 -5.83 -0.09
C PHE A 48 -4.89 -6.09 -0.77
N CYS A 49 -4.00 -5.09 -0.76
CA CYS A 49 -2.66 -5.19 -1.32
C CYS A 49 -1.64 -4.96 -0.22
N LEU A 50 -0.85 -6.01 0.06
CA LEU A 50 0.11 -5.99 1.15
C LEU A 50 1.29 -5.11 0.75
N HIS A 51 1.60 -4.14 1.60
CA HIS A 51 2.81 -3.35 1.50
C HIS A 51 3.70 -3.68 2.68
N VAL A 52 4.67 -4.54 2.44
CA VAL A 52 5.62 -4.99 3.47
C VAL A 52 6.95 -4.30 3.26
N LYS A 53 7.46 -3.66 4.31
CA LYS A 53 8.74 -2.95 4.29
C LYS A 53 9.87 -3.87 3.82
N GLY A 54 10.58 -3.43 2.78
CA GLY A 54 11.83 -4.05 2.32
C GLY A 54 13.03 -3.30 2.88
N PHE A 55 14.22 -3.47 2.29
CA PHE A 55 15.37 -2.60 2.57
C PHE A 55 15.17 -1.17 2.06
N GLU A 56 14.42 -1.00 0.97
CA GLU A 56 14.11 0.31 0.39
C GLU A 56 12.91 0.95 1.10
N VAL A 57 13.02 2.26 1.35
CA VAL A 57 12.05 3.04 2.14
C VAL A 57 10.74 3.25 1.39
N ASN A 58 10.77 3.41 0.07
CA ASN A 58 9.59 3.61 -0.75
C ASN A 58 9.63 2.74 -2.00
N THR A 59 8.52 2.03 -2.26
CA THR A 59 8.37 1.25 -3.48
C THR A 59 7.11 1.70 -4.19
N ALA A 60 7.19 1.86 -5.51
CA ALA A 60 6.07 2.28 -6.38
C ALA A 60 4.78 1.45 -6.19
N ARG A 61 4.90 0.25 -5.59
CA ARG A 61 3.79 -0.68 -5.29
C ARG A 61 2.60 -0.01 -4.61
N ILE A 62 2.82 0.92 -3.67
CA ILE A 62 1.72 1.63 -2.99
C ILE A 62 0.89 2.43 -4.00
N ALA A 63 1.55 3.18 -4.88
CA ALA A 63 0.88 3.91 -5.94
C ALA A 63 0.19 2.95 -6.93
N ASP A 64 0.82 1.83 -7.29
CA ASP A 64 0.22 0.82 -8.18
C ASP A 64 -1.07 0.22 -7.58
N ALA A 65 -1.06 -0.13 -6.29
CA ALA A 65 -2.24 -0.65 -5.60
C ALA A 65 -3.39 0.37 -5.58
N ILE A 66 -3.08 1.61 -5.25
CA ILE A 66 -4.04 2.72 -5.25
C ILE A 66 -4.60 2.96 -6.66
N PHE A 67 -3.74 2.93 -7.68
CA PHE A 67 -4.11 3.07 -9.09
C PHE A 67 -5.13 2.02 -9.52
N HIS A 68 -4.94 0.76 -9.10
CA HIS A 68 -5.86 -0.34 -9.41
C HIS A 68 -7.03 -0.47 -8.42
N GLY A 69 -7.16 0.45 -7.45
CA GLY A 69 -8.26 0.45 -6.47
C GLY A 69 -8.20 -0.71 -5.48
N CYS A 70 -7.01 -1.25 -5.24
CA CYS A 70 -6.75 -2.25 -4.22
C CYS A 70 -6.44 -1.53 -2.89
N VAL A 71 -7.08 -1.94 -1.80
CA VAL A 71 -6.92 -1.27 -0.50
C VAL A 71 -5.52 -1.57 0.08
N PRO A 72 -4.67 -0.56 0.32
CA PRO A 72 -3.35 -0.79 0.90
C PRO A 72 -3.46 -1.39 2.31
N LEU A 73 -2.78 -2.52 2.55
CA LEU A 73 -2.56 -3.10 3.87
C LEU A 73 -1.08 -2.96 4.23
N LEU A 74 -0.80 -2.05 5.14
CA LEU A 74 0.55 -1.66 5.54
C LEU A 74 1.03 -2.58 6.67
N ILE A 75 2.10 -3.35 6.45
CA ILE A 75 2.69 -4.27 7.46
C ILE A 75 4.05 -3.75 7.94
N SER A 76 4.06 -2.98 9.02
CA SER A 76 5.27 -2.46 9.69
C SER A 76 4.91 -1.93 11.08
N ASN A 77 5.94 -1.80 11.91
CA ASN A 77 5.82 -1.15 13.23
C ASN A 77 5.85 0.38 13.10
N HIS A 78 6.51 0.90 12.05
CA HIS A 78 6.59 2.33 11.73
C HIS A 78 6.56 2.55 10.21
N TYR A 79 5.80 3.53 9.74
CA TYR A 79 5.74 3.93 8.33
C TYR A 79 5.85 5.44 8.17
N ASP A 80 6.77 5.85 7.29
CA ASP A 80 6.79 7.19 6.70
C ASP A 80 6.05 7.12 5.37
N LEU A 81 4.75 7.39 5.40
CA LEU A 81 3.89 7.27 4.21
C LEU A 81 4.00 8.53 3.34
N PRO A 82 3.93 8.39 2.01
CA PRO A 82 3.89 9.55 1.14
C PRO A 82 2.66 10.42 1.46
N PHE A 83 2.87 11.72 1.53
CA PHE A 83 1.83 12.71 1.82
C PHE A 83 1.14 12.49 3.18
N ALA A 84 1.81 11.89 4.16
CA ALA A 84 1.22 11.63 5.49
C ALA A 84 0.78 12.91 6.22
N ASP A 85 1.40 14.05 5.93
CA ASP A 85 1.02 15.37 6.48
C ASP A 85 -0.21 15.98 5.78
N ILE A 86 -0.67 15.38 4.68
CA ILE A 86 -1.74 15.91 3.80
C ILE A 86 -2.94 14.95 3.76
N LEU A 87 -2.68 13.65 3.67
CA LEU A 87 -3.69 12.60 3.50
C LEU A 87 -3.91 11.82 4.80
N GLU A 88 -5.16 11.65 5.18
CA GLU A 88 -5.55 10.72 6.25
C GLU A 88 -5.48 9.29 5.68
N TRP A 89 -4.40 8.57 5.99
CA TRP A 89 -4.16 7.21 5.50
C TRP A 89 -5.13 6.15 6.05
N ARG A 90 -5.55 6.22 7.31
CA ARG A 90 -6.49 5.27 7.92
C ARG A 90 -7.88 5.31 7.26
N SER A 91 -8.19 6.37 6.52
CA SER A 91 -9.44 6.53 5.79
C SER A 91 -9.52 5.67 4.54
N PHE A 92 -8.37 5.22 3.99
CA PHE A 92 -8.29 4.43 2.76
C PHE A 92 -7.32 3.25 2.82
N SER A 93 -6.72 2.97 3.97
CA SER A 93 -5.78 1.87 4.17
C SER A 93 -5.97 1.23 5.55
N MET A 94 -5.34 0.08 5.74
CA MET A 94 -5.26 -0.61 7.02
C MET A 94 -3.79 -0.78 7.41
N ILE A 95 -3.52 -0.81 8.72
CA ILE A 95 -2.18 -0.98 9.27
C ILE A 95 -2.21 -2.20 10.19
N VAL A 96 -1.23 -3.09 10.00
CA VAL A 96 -1.06 -4.32 10.78
C VAL A 96 0.40 -4.40 11.22
N THR A 97 0.64 -4.89 12.44
CA THR A 97 2.02 -5.02 12.94
C THR A 97 2.70 -6.25 12.32
N THR A 98 4.02 -6.31 12.37
CA THR A 98 4.75 -7.49 11.85
C THR A 98 4.52 -8.76 12.68
N LEU A 99 4.04 -8.61 13.92
CA LEU A 99 3.70 -9.72 14.80
C LEU A 99 2.43 -10.42 14.33
N ASP A 100 1.47 -9.66 13.81
CA ASP A 100 0.14 -10.12 13.39
C ASP A 100 0.11 -10.74 11.98
N ILE A 101 1.27 -10.93 11.33
CA ILE A 101 1.36 -11.61 10.02
C ILE A 101 0.62 -12.96 10.01
N PRO A 102 0.73 -13.83 11.03
CA PRO A 102 -0.03 -15.09 11.05
C PRO A 102 -1.55 -14.91 11.16
N LEU A 103 -2.02 -13.74 11.60
CA LEU A 103 -3.43 -13.43 11.83
C LEU A 103 -4.06 -12.63 10.67
N LEU A 104 -3.37 -12.49 9.53
CA LEU A 104 -3.85 -11.65 8.41
C LEU A 104 -5.25 -12.03 7.93
N LYS A 105 -5.58 -13.32 7.84
CA LYS A 105 -6.93 -13.73 7.45
C LYS A 105 -7.98 -13.28 8.45
N GLU A 106 -7.73 -13.50 9.74
CA GLU A 106 -8.66 -13.11 10.82
C GLU A 106 -8.91 -11.60 10.76
N VAL A 107 -7.85 -10.80 10.76
CA VAL A 107 -7.94 -9.33 10.70
C VAL A 107 -8.67 -8.85 9.45
N LEU A 108 -8.42 -9.46 8.28
CA LEU A 108 -9.06 -9.04 7.03
C LEU A 108 -10.51 -9.51 6.89
N HIS A 109 -10.89 -10.60 7.56
CA HIS A 109 -12.28 -11.08 7.61
C HIS A 109 -13.14 -10.31 8.63
N GLU A 110 -12.53 -9.73 9.66
CA GLU A 110 -13.21 -8.84 10.60
C GLU A 110 -13.72 -7.55 9.92
N VAL A 111 -13.10 -7.16 8.80
CA VAL A 111 -13.53 -5.98 8.03
C VAL A 111 -14.89 -6.26 7.38
N SER A 112 -15.91 -5.54 7.85
CA SER A 112 -17.26 -5.62 7.28
C SER A 112 -17.28 -5.22 5.80
N PRO A 113 -18.23 -5.72 4.99
CA PRO A 113 -18.39 -5.30 3.61
C PRO A 113 -18.52 -3.78 3.43
N ASP A 114 -19.31 -3.13 4.28
CA ASP A 114 -19.52 -1.67 4.26
C ASP A 114 -18.23 -0.90 4.55
N GLU A 115 -17.44 -1.37 5.51
CA GLU A 115 -16.15 -0.78 5.82
C GLU A 115 -15.16 -0.95 4.67
N TYR A 116 -15.09 -2.14 4.07
CA TYR A 116 -14.25 -2.37 2.90
C TYR A 116 -14.65 -1.46 1.73
N GLU A 117 -15.96 -1.31 1.46
CA GLU A 117 -16.45 -0.40 0.42
C GLU A 117 -16.09 1.06 0.71
N ARG A 118 -16.17 1.49 1.97
CA ARG A 118 -15.73 2.82 2.41
C ARG A 118 -14.24 3.03 2.13
N LEU A 119 -13.39 2.09 2.54
CA LEU A 119 -11.95 2.13 2.29
C LEU A 119 -11.65 2.19 0.79
N GLN A 120 -12.25 1.29 0.00
CA GLN A 120 -12.02 1.21 -1.44
C GLN A 120 -12.48 2.48 -2.17
N ARG A 121 -13.63 3.05 -1.79
CA ARG A 121 -14.12 4.31 -2.33
C ARG A 121 -13.13 5.45 -2.06
N ASN A 122 -12.54 5.49 -0.87
CA ASN A 122 -11.55 6.49 -0.53
C ASN A 122 -10.22 6.25 -1.27
N VAL A 123 -9.80 5.00 -1.51
CA VAL A 123 -8.67 4.69 -2.40
C VAL A 123 -8.88 5.31 -3.79
N CYS A 124 -10.07 5.12 -4.37
CA CYS A 124 -10.40 5.68 -5.67
C CYS A 124 -10.37 7.23 -5.66
N ARG A 125 -10.77 7.88 -4.56
CA ARG A 125 -10.73 9.34 -4.42
C ARG A 125 -9.31 9.87 -4.32
N VAL A 126 -8.46 9.23 -3.52
CA VAL A 126 -7.07 9.67 -3.34
C VAL A 126 -6.18 9.32 -4.53
N ARG A 127 -6.62 8.42 -5.42
CA ARG A 127 -5.86 7.93 -6.57
C ARG A 127 -5.21 9.03 -7.40
N LYS A 128 -5.91 10.14 -7.64
CA LYS A 128 -5.37 11.27 -8.43
C LYS A 128 -4.09 11.86 -7.83
N HIS A 129 -3.96 11.85 -6.51
CA HIS A 129 -2.82 12.37 -5.77
C HIS A 129 -1.54 11.55 -5.96
N PHE A 130 -1.66 10.33 -6.48
CA PHE A 130 -0.54 9.43 -6.74
C PHE A 130 -0.22 9.30 -8.23
N GLN A 131 -0.89 10.07 -9.10
CA GLN A 131 -0.66 10.06 -10.54
C GLN A 131 0.29 11.18 -10.94
N TRP A 132 1.30 10.85 -11.74
CA TRP A 132 2.21 11.81 -12.33
C TRP A 132 1.79 12.09 -13.78
N HIS A 133 1.59 13.35 -14.12
CA HIS A 133 1.26 13.80 -15.48
C HIS A 133 2.47 14.50 -16.12
N ALA A 134 2.54 14.48 -17.45
CA ALA A 134 3.60 15.19 -18.17
C ALA A 134 3.49 16.71 -17.99
N GLU A 135 2.27 17.22 -18.08
CA GLU A 135 1.89 18.57 -17.67
C GLU A 135 1.14 18.47 -16.34
N PRO A 136 1.59 19.14 -15.25
CA PRO A 136 0.94 19.05 -13.95
C PRO A 136 -0.53 19.46 -14.00
N VAL A 137 -1.38 18.69 -13.32
CA VAL A 137 -2.81 19.00 -13.15
C VAL A 137 -3.17 19.09 -11.67
N ASP A 138 -4.22 19.83 -11.35
CA ASP A 138 -4.61 20.09 -9.96
C ASP A 138 -4.63 18.82 -9.09
N TYR A 139 -3.92 18.91 -7.96
CA TYR A 139 -3.81 17.87 -6.93
C TYR A 139 -3.14 16.57 -7.37
N ASP A 140 -2.41 16.55 -8.49
CA ASP A 140 -1.62 15.38 -8.88
C ASP A 140 -0.37 15.18 -8.00
N ALA A 141 0.41 14.14 -8.30
CA ALA A 141 1.61 13.82 -7.53
C ALA A 141 2.63 14.97 -7.50
N PHE A 142 2.74 15.77 -8.57
CA PHE A 142 3.65 16.92 -8.59
C PHE A 142 3.21 17.95 -7.54
N TYR A 143 1.95 18.39 -7.57
CA TYR A 143 1.45 19.37 -6.61
C TYR A 143 1.42 18.84 -5.17
N MET A 144 1.14 17.56 -4.98
CA MET A 144 1.19 16.92 -3.66
C MET A 144 2.59 16.96 -3.07
N VAL A 145 3.62 16.64 -3.87
CA VAL A 145 5.04 16.75 -3.44
C VAL A 145 5.41 18.20 -3.14
N MET A 146 5.06 19.14 -4.02
CA MET A 146 5.36 20.56 -3.81
C MET A 146 4.72 21.10 -2.51
N TYR A 147 3.49 20.67 -2.23
CA TYR A 147 2.79 21.06 -1.00
C TYR A 147 3.41 20.43 0.25
N GLU A 148 3.78 19.15 0.20
CA GLU A 148 4.46 18.46 1.32
C GLU A 148 5.81 19.12 1.66
N LEU A 149 6.60 19.46 0.63
CA LEU A 149 7.86 20.21 0.80
C LEU A 149 7.63 21.59 1.41
N TRP A 150 6.59 22.30 0.97
CA TRP A 150 6.23 23.61 1.52
C TRP A 150 5.83 23.52 3.00
N LEU A 151 5.08 22.49 3.41
CA LEU A 151 4.73 22.24 4.81
C LEU A 151 5.99 21.98 5.66
N ARG A 152 6.99 21.30 5.11
CA ARG A 152 8.23 20.93 5.80
C ARG A 152 9.35 21.96 5.71
N ARG A 153 9.13 23.13 5.09
CA ARG A 153 10.15 24.17 4.87
C ARG A 153 10.93 24.61 6.12
N SER A 154 10.33 24.48 7.30
CA SER A 154 10.93 24.91 8.57
C SER A 154 11.79 23.83 9.23
N VAL A 155 11.72 22.58 8.75
CA VAL A 155 12.42 21.43 9.33
C VAL A 155 13.86 21.32 8.81
N THR A 156 14.11 21.78 7.58
CA THR A 156 15.44 21.87 6.96
C THR A 156 15.98 23.30 7.05
N ARG A 157 16.57 23.67 8.19
CA ARG A 157 17.58 24.75 8.17
C ARG A 157 18.87 24.14 7.65
N VAL A 158 19.20 24.40 6.39
CA VAL A 158 20.58 24.23 5.91
C VAL A 158 21.38 25.33 6.60
N VAL A 159 22.13 24.95 7.63
CA VAL A 159 23.16 25.80 8.24
C VAL A 159 24.44 25.62 7.43
#